data_AF-A0A354H3N6-F1
#
_entry.id   AF-A0A354H3N6-F1
#
_cell.length_a   1.000
_cell.length_b   1.000
_cell.length_c   1.000
_cell.angle_alpha   90.00
_cell.angle_beta   90.00
_cell.angle_gamma   90.00
#
_symmetry.space_group_name_H-M   'P 1'
#
loop_
_entity.id
_entity.type
_entity.pdbx_description
1 polymer ?
#
loop_
_entity_poly.entity_id
_entity_poly.type
_entity_poly.pdbx_seq_one_letter_code
_entity_poly.pdbx_strand_id
1 'polypeptide(L)' 'MIKKQDIIAEAKRLKFADIGFTDAQPFASQKEYLLAHQEEYGWAEAIGLGLIAGTDPKNILPQAKSIIVLLESYFEESY' A
#
# COMPACT_ATOMS: atom_id res chain seq x y z
N MET A 1 -11.00 -4.52 -21.69
CA MET A 1 -9.96 -4.74 -20.66
C MET A 1 -9.25 -3.42 -20.45
N ILE A 2 -9.25 -2.90 -19.22
CA ILE A 2 -8.58 -1.64 -18.88
C ILE A 2 -7.06 -1.86 -18.93
N LYS A 3 -6.32 -0.97 -19.59
CA LYS A 3 -4.86 -1.02 -19.66
C LYS A 3 -4.24 -0.15 -18.58
N LYS A 4 -2.99 -0.45 -18.21
CA LYS A 4 -2.19 0.38 -17.28
C LYS A 4 -2.19 1.86 -17.67
N GLN A 5 -2.10 2.15 -18.97
CA GLN A 5 -2.09 3.52 -19.47
C GLN A 5 -3.41 4.26 -19.24
N ASP A 6 -4.54 3.55 -19.31
CA ASP A 6 -5.86 4.15 -19.06
C ASP A 6 -5.97 4.58 -17.59
N ILE A 7 -5.42 3.78 -16.67
CA ILE A 7 -5.38 4.08 -15.23
C ILE A 7 -4.48 5.29 -14.95
N ILE A 8 -3.30 5.36 -15.59
CA ILE A 8 -2.38 6.50 -15.44
C ILE A 8 -3.03 7.78 -15.96
N ALA A 9 -3.69 7.72 -17.12
CA ALA A 9 -4.40 8.86 -17.69
C ALA A 9 -5.50 9.34 -16.74
N GLU A 10 -6.24 8.40 -16.14
CA GLU A 10 -7.30 8.72 -15.20
C GLU A 10 -6.77 9.34 -13.89
N ALA A 11 -5.69 8.79 -13.32
CA ALA A 11 -5.08 9.37 -12.11
C ALA A 11 -4.59 10.81 -12.32
N LYS A 12 -3.98 11.08 -13.48
CA LYS A 12 -3.58 12.44 -13.89
C LYS A 12 -4.80 13.35 -14.11
N ARG A 13 -5.85 12.84 -14.74
CA ARG A 13 -7.12 13.58 -14.92
C ARG A 13 -7.74 13.96 -13.58
N LEU A 14 -7.63 13.09 -12.59
CA LEU A 14 -8.07 13.30 -11.20
C LEU A 14 -7.10 14.14 -10.36
N LYS A 15 -5.96 14.58 -10.92
CA LYS A 15 -4.95 15.43 -10.28
C LYS A 15 -4.19 14.77 -9.11
N PHE A 16 -4.06 13.45 -9.11
CA PHE A 16 -3.05 12.82 -8.26
C PHE A 16 -1.66 13.30 -8.70
N ALA A 17 -0.81 13.64 -7.73
CA ALA A 17 0.55 14.11 -7.94
C ALA A 17 1.42 13.04 -8.61
N ASP A 18 1.21 11.77 -8.25
CA ASP A 18 1.88 10.64 -8.90
C ASP A 18 1.08 9.33 -8.80
N ILE A 19 1.47 8.34 -9.60
CA ILE A 19 0.91 7.00 -9.63
C ILE A 19 1.98 5.92 -9.82
N GLY A 20 1.95 4.92 -8.94
CA GLY A 20 2.82 3.74 -8.97
C GLY A 20 2.02 2.43 -9.10
N PHE A 21 2.73 1.36 -9.48
CA PHE A 21 2.16 0.01 -9.58
C PHE A 21 3.16 -1.00 -9.05
N THR A 22 2.69 -1.96 -8.27
CA THR A 22 3.46 -3.14 -7.84
C THR A 22 2.58 -4.39 -7.92
N ASP A 23 3.17 -5.57 -7.79
CA ASP A 23 2.41 -6.82 -7.67
C ASP A 23 1.75 -6.95 -6.28
N ALA A 24 1.01 -8.03 -6.07
CA ALA A 24 0.37 -8.35 -4.78
C ALA A 24 1.13 -9.46 -4.03
N GLN A 25 2.46 -9.49 -4.13
CA GLN A 25 3.27 -10.38 -3.31
C GLN A 25 3.35 -9.87 -1.86
N PRO A 26 3.56 -10.77 -0.89
CA PRO A 26 3.75 -10.37 0.50
C PRO A 26 4.97 -9.47 0.68
N PHE A 27 4.86 -8.49 1.59
CA PHE A 27 5.95 -7.61 2.01
C PHE A 27 6.87 -8.34 3.01
N ALA A 28 7.68 -9.27 2.51
CA ALA A 28 8.49 -10.18 3.34
C ALA A 28 9.43 -9.46 4.31
N SER A 29 10.17 -8.44 3.85
CA SER A 29 11.09 -7.67 4.70
C SER A 29 10.37 -6.91 5.82
N GLN A 30 9.19 -6.37 5.53
CA GLN A 30 8.36 -5.71 6.54
C GLN A 30 7.84 -6.72 7.57
N LYS A 31 7.42 -7.91 7.12
CA LYS A 31 6.99 -8.99 8.01
C LYS A 31 8.10 -9.42 8.95
N GLU A 32 9.31 -9.64 8.42
CA GLU A 32 10.49 -9.97 9.22
C GLU A 32 10.80 -8.89 10.25
N TYR A 33 10.77 -7.62 9.83
CA TYR A 33 10.97 -6.49 10.72
C TYR A 33 9.95 -6.45 11.85
N LEU A 34 8.65 -6.57 11.53
CA LEU A 34 7.60 -6.55 12.55
C LEU A 34 7.72 -7.73 13.52
N LEU A 35 8.08 -8.93 13.05
CA LEU A 35 8.30 -10.09 13.91
C LEU A 35 9.52 -9.92 14.84
N ALA A 36 10.56 -9.21 14.39
CA ALA A 36 11.73 -8.91 15.20
C ALA A 36 11.51 -7.79 16.22
N HIS A 37 10.51 -6.93 16.03
CA HIS A 37 10.24 -5.72 16.82
C HIS A 37 8.86 -5.79 17.51
N GLN A 38 8.57 -6.93 18.15
CA GLN A 38 7.30 -7.14 18.85
C GLN A 38 7.17 -6.28 20.11
N GLU A 39 8.28 -5.86 20.71
CA GLU A 39 8.27 -4.94 21.85
C GLU A 39 7.71 -3.56 21.45
N GLU A 40 8.08 -3.06 20.26
CA GLU A 40 7.63 -1.76 19.77
C GLU A 40 6.24 -1.80 19.09
N TYR A 41 5.93 -2.88 18.39
CA TYR A 41 4.74 -2.96 17.53
C TYR A 41 3.69 -3.99 17.95
N GLY A 42 3.98 -4.86 18.92
CA GLY A 42 3.07 -5.94 19.32
C GLY A 42 1.72 -5.46 19.86
N TRP A 43 1.66 -4.24 20.40
CA TRP A 43 0.42 -3.60 20.86
C TRP A 43 -0.63 -3.46 19.73
N ALA A 44 -0.19 -3.36 18.48
CA ALA A 44 -1.08 -3.14 17.34
C ALA A 44 -2.00 -4.35 17.09
N GLU A 45 -1.52 -5.57 17.37
CA GLU A 45 -2.34 -6.78 17.32
C GLU A 45 -3.43 -6.76 18.41
N ALA A 46 -3.10 -6.29 19.62
CA ALA A 46 -4.04 -6.24 20.74
C ALA A 46 -5.23 -5.30 20.51
N ILE A 47 -5.05 -4.26 19.69
CA ILE A 47 -6.13 -3.33 19.32
C ILE A 47 -6.77 -3.64 17.95
N GLY A 48 -6.41 -4.78 17.33
CA GLY A 48 -7.03 -5.26 16.10
C GLY A 48 -6.54 -4.60 14.81
N LEU A 49 -5.37 -3.94 14.81
CA LEU A 49 -4.79 -3.39 13.57
C LEU A 49 -4.17 -4.47 12.68
N GLY A 50 -3.75 -5.61 13.24
CA GLY A 50 -3.31 -6.78 12.47
C GLY A 50 -2.11 -6.50 11.54
N LEU A 51 -1.06 -5.83 12.03
CA LEU A 51 0.07 -5.38 11.21
C LEU A 51 0.77 -6.54 10.50
N ILE A 52 0.91 -7.70 11.17
CA ILE A 52 1.53 -8.88 10.55
C ILE A 52 0.66 -9.41 9.42
N ALA A 53 -0.64 -9.54 9.64
CA ALA A 53 -1.59 -9.97 8.61
C ALA A 53 -1.64 -8.97 7.44
N GLY A 54 -1.48 -7.67 7.72
CA GLY A 54 -1.43 -6.60 6.72
C GLY A 54 -0.25 -6.67 5.75
N THR A 55 0.80 -7.44 6.07
CA THR A 55 1.94 -7.64 5.17
C THR A 55 1.65 -8.56 3.98
N ASP A 56 0.51 -9.26 3.97
CA ASP A 56 0.06 -10.04 2.82
C ASP A 56 -1.21 -9.39 2.22
N PRO A 57 -1.10 -8.73 1.05
CA PRO A 57 -2.25 -8.12 0.37
C PRO A 57 -3.41 -9.09 0.13
N LYS A 58 -3.14 -10.41 0.03
CA LYS A 58 -4.15 -11.44 -0.21
C LYS A 58 -5.03 -11.73 1.00
N ASN A 59 -4.63 -11.30 2.19
CA ASN A 59 -5.49 -11.39 3.38
C ASN A 59 -6.69 -10.44 3.27
N ILE A 60 -6.56 -9.34 2.54
CA ILE A 60 -7.65 -8.38 2.29
C ILE A 60 -8.40 -8.75 1.00
N LEU A 61 -7.66 -9.05 -0.06
CA LEU A 61 -8.22 -9.41 -1.37
C LEU A 61 -7.54 -10.70 -1.88
N PRO A 62 -8.12 -11.89 -1.66
CA PRO A 62 -7.47 -13.17 -1.96
C PRO A 62 -6.97 -13.32 -3.40
N GLN A 63 -7.71 -12.75 -4.36
CA GLN A 63 -7.39 -12.77 -5.78
C GLN A 63 -6.55 -11.57 -6.25
N ALA A 64 -6.00 -10.76 -5.34
CA ALA A 64 -5.19 -9.60 -5.68
C ALA A 64 -4.05 -9.97 -6.64
N LYS A 65 -3.87 -9.14 -7.66
CA LYS A 65 -2.81 -9.29 -8.68
C LYS A 65 -1.80 -8.15 -8.66
N SER A 66 -2.24 -6.97 -8.27
CA SER A 66 -1.44 -5.76 -8.24
C SER A 66 -1.97 -4.78 -7.21
N ILE A 67 -1.11 -3.88 -6.78
CA ILE A 67 -1.44 -2.72 -5.97
C ILE A 67 -1.18 -1.47 -6.83
N ILE A 68 -2.13 -0.54 -6.79
CA ILE A 68 -2.01 0.77 -7.44
C ILE A 68 -1.78 1.78 -6.31
N VAL A 69 -0.67 2.51 -6.36
CA VAL A 69 -0.29 3.51 -5.37
C VAL A 69 -0.56 4.88 -5.95
N LEU A 70 -1.27 5.73 -5.22
CA LEU A 70 -1.58 7.10 -5.63
C LEU A 70 -0.96 8.05 -4.62
N LEU A 71 -0.29 9.10 -5.11
CA LEU A 71 0.22 10.18 -4.29
C LEU A 71 -0.67 11.41 -4.48
N GLU A 72 -1.21 11.91 -3.38
CA GLU A 72 -1.91 13.19 -3.33
C GLU A 72 -1.01 14.18 -2.62
N SER A 73 -0.65 15.27 -3.30
CA SER A 73 0.16 16.32 -2.69
C SER A 73 -0.74 17.26 -1.92
N TYR A 74 -0.61 17.25 -0.60
CA TYR A 74 -1.38 18.14 0.28
C TYR A 74 -0.88 19.60 0.21
N PHE A 75 0.40 19.79 -0.06
CA PHE A 75 1.04 21.10 -0.06
C PHE A 75 2.23 21.10 -1.03
N GLU A 76 2.17 21.93 -2.06
CA GLU A 76 3.18 21.95 -3.15
C GLU A 76 4.09 23.17 -3.11
N GLU A 77 3.64 24.30 -2.58
CA GLU A 77 4.39 25.56 -2.60
C GLU A 77 4.20 26.37 -1.30
N SER A 78 5.29 26.96 -0.80
CA SER A 78 5.32 27.96 0.28
C SER A 78 6.01 29.25 -0.17
N TYR A 79 5.58 30.40 0.35
CA TYR A 79 6.14 31.73 0.06
C TYR A 79 7.39 32.06 0.86
#